data_AF-A6HXH0-F1
#
_entry.id   AF-A6HXH0-F1
#
_cell.length_a   1.000
_cell.length_b   1.000
_cell.length_c   1.000
_cell.angle_alpha   90.00
_cell.angle_beta   90.00
_cell.angle_gamma   90.00
#
_symmetry.space_group_name_H-M   'P 1'
#
loop_
_entity.id
_entity.type
_entity.pdbx_description
1 polymer ?
#
loop_
_entity_poly.entity_id
_entity_poly.type
_entity_poly.pdbx_seq_one_letter_code
_entity_poly.pdbx_strand_id
1 'polypeptide(L)'
;MYAPSWPKILTLIKVRELTSCHYTLGPPIRQDFWCLESGWVCEIKLGLGLSFNPTLTQQDWKGRWSSLEPSAGQGFVRKRSFLKEHQDTFFEPPLPAKKAEAIRKLGFGTNNKIFLEFEEPFWEPDCQFIQVVWEDTSPLQDSPLSLQDTWFKKLIGFLVLPSFESSHVLCAFIAGLQSEFMETLSDEEVLLSLTQVLRRVTGNPQLPAAKSVLRSRWHSAPYTRGSYSYVAVGSTGDDLDLMAQPLPADGTGTQLQVLFAGEATHRTFYSTTHGALLSGWREADRLIGLWDSQAEQSRPRL
;
A
#
# COMPACT_ATOMS: atom_id res chain seq x y z
N MET A 1 36.02 41.45 16.92
CA MET A 1 34.66 41.07 17.37
C MET A 1 34.08 40.25 16.23
N TYR A 2 34.25 38.93 16.28
CA TYR A 2 33.96 38.01 15.20
C TYR A 2 32.47 37.65 15.21
N ALA A 3 31.76 37.93 14.10
CA ALA A 3 30.46 37.35 13.83
C ALA A 3 30.65 35.86 13.49
N PRO A 4 29.88 34.92 14.07
CA PRO A 4 29.97 33.53 13.66
C PRO A 4 29.35 33.38 12.27
N SER A 5 30.18 32.88 11.35
CA SER A 5 29.80 32.44 10.02
C SER A 5 28.87 31.22 10.10
N TRP A 6 27.68 31.34 9.51
CA TRP A 6 26.73 30.25 9.34
C TRP A 6 27.33 29.14 8.43
N PRO A 7 27.34 27.86 8.84
CA PRO A 7 27.56 26.75 7.91
C PRO A 7 26.38 26.65 6.94
N LYS A 8 26.68 26.32 5.68
CA LYS A 8 25.74 26.22 4.55
C LYS A 8 24.56 25.30 4.90
N ILE A 9 23.35 25.83 4.70
CA ILE A 9 22.08 25.46 5.35
C ILE A 9 21.35 24.35 4.60
N LEU A 10 21.20 23.17 5.21
CA LEU A 10 20.06 22.25 4.98
C LEU A 10 18.76 23.04 5.23
N THR A 11 17.96 23.28 4.19
CA THR A 11 16.73 24.07 4.36
C THR A 11 15.61 23.20 4.92
N LEU A 12 15.33 23.36 6.21
CA LEU A 12 14.06 22.97 6.83
C LEU A 12 12.94 23.82 6.20
N ILE A 13 12.20 23.27 5.24
CA ILE A 13 11.04 23.97 4.67
C ILE A 13 9.83 23.71 5.58
N LYS A 14 9.46 24.72 6.38
CA LYS A 14 8.17 24.76 7.10
C LYS A 14 7.06 25.04 6.08
N VAL A 15 6.50 23.98 5.51
CA VAL A 15 5.40 24.09 4.53
C VAL A 15 4.09 24.32 5.29
N ARG A 16 3.54 25.54 5.22
CA ARG A 16 2.21 25.86 5.76
C ARG A 16 1.06 25.56 4.80
N GLU A 17 1.35 25.35 3.51
CA GLU A 17 0.38 24.94 2.50
C GLU A 17 1.16 24.64 1.21
N LEU A 18 1.00 23.45 0.62
CA LEU A 18 1.38 23.21 -0.77
C LEU A 18 0.35 22.30 -1.46
N THR A 19 -0.22 22.87 -2.51
CA THR A 19 -1.01 22.24 -3.56
C THR A 19 -0.20 21.18 -4.32
N SER A 20 -0.86 20.02 -4.47
CA SER A 20 -0.59 18.87 -5.34
C SER A 20 0.35 19.11 -6.54
N CYS A 21 1.44 18.33 -6.60
CA CYS A 21 2.20 18.10 -7.83
C CYS A 21 1.69 16.83 -8.53
N HIS A 22 1.32 16.99 -9.79
CA HIS A 22 0.65 16.01 -10.65
C HIS A 22 1.43 14.71 -10.90
N TYR A 23 0.89 13.59 -10.43
CA TYR A 23 1.23 12.22 -10.87
C TYR A 23 0.01 11.28 -10.93
N THR A 24 -1.21 11.82 -11.05
CA THR A 24 -2.44 11.01 -10.98
C THR A 24 -3.08 10.84 -12.35
N LEU A 25 -3.24 9.59 -12.78
CA LEU A 25 -4.18 9.19 -13.84
C LEU A 25 -5.65 9.14 -13.33
N GLY A 26 -5.88 9.42 -12.05
CA GLY A 26 -7.21 9.57 -11.45
C GLY A 26 -7.68 11.03 -11.44
N PRO A 27 -9.01 11.27 -11.43
CA PRO A 27 -9.57 12.62 -11.33
C PRO A 27 -9.16 13.26 -10.00
N PRO A 28 -8.90 14.59 -9.98
CA PRO A 28 -8.62 15.29 -8.74
C PRO A 28 -9.86 15.24 -7.83
N ILE A 29 -9.73 14.61 -6.67
CA ILE A 29 -10.72 14.76 -5.59
C ILE A 29 -10.44 16.12 -4.94
N ARG A 30 -11.33 17.09 -5.12
CA ARG A 30 -11.28 18.36 -4.37
C ARG A 30 -11.81 18.11 -2.96
N GLN A 31 -10.93 17.84 -2.00
CA GLN A 31 -11.24 17.79 -0.58
C GLN A 31 -9.96 17.91 0.27
N ASP A 32 -10.11 18.46 1.47
CA ASP A 32 -9.08 18.42 2.50
C ASP A 32 -8.78 16.96 2.88
N PHE A 33 -7.51 16.63 3.09
CA PHE A 33 -7.10 15.30 3.54
C PHE A 33 -7.27 15.19 5.05
N TRP A 34 -8.16 14.30 5.50
CA TRP A 34 -8.41 14.05 6.92
C TRP A 34 -7.64 12.83 7.40
N CYS A 35 -6.97 12.95 8.55
CA CYS A 35 -6.44 11.80 9.28
C CYS A 35 -7.49 11.33 10.29
N LEU A 36 -7.80 10.04 10.31
CA LEU A 36 -8.67 9.45 11.33
C LEU A 36 -7.86 9.24 12.62
N GLU A 37 -8.25 9.96 13.68
CA GLU A 37 -7.56 9.93 14.98
C GLU A 37 -7.79 8.61 15.75
N SER A 38 -8.83 7.84 15.41
CA SER A 38 -9.24 6.62 16.12
C SER A 38 -8.80 5.29 15.46
N GLY A 39 -7.92 5.32 14.47
CA GLY A 39 -7.44 4.13 13.76
C GLY A 39 -8.33 3.66 12.59
N TRP A 40 -7.80 2.75 11.75
CA TRP A 40 -8.33 2.48 10.40
C TRP A 40 -9.27 1.28 10.24
N VAL A 41 -9.61 0.52 11.28
CA VAL A 41 -10.52 -0.62 11.15
C VAL A 41 -11.29 -0.84 12.46
N CYS A 42 -12.61 -0.62 12.44
CA CYS A 42 -13.60 -1.32 13.27
C CYS A 42 -15.02 -0.80 12.99
N GLU A 43 -15.68 -1.24 11.90
CA GLU A 43 -17.17 -1.28 11.85
C GLU A 43 -17.80 -2.00 10.64
N ILE A 44 -17.06 -2.82 9.87
CA ILE A 44 -17.69 -3.78 8.94
C ILE A 44 -17.68 -5.16 9.60
N LYS A 45 -18.52 -5.35 10.62
CA LYS A 45 -18.75 -6.66 11.27
C LYS A 45 -20.22 -6.78 11.68
N LEU A 46 -21.08 -7.10 10.73
CA LEU A 46 -22.40 -7.64 11.06
C LEU A 46 -22.68 -8.84 10.15
N GLY A 47 -22.67 -10.04 10.72
CA GLY A 47 -23.25 -11.26 10.13
C GLY A 47 -22.41 -12.08 9.14
N LEU A 48 -21.17 -11.69 8.82
CA LEU A 48 -20.33 -12.45 7.87
C LEU A 48 -19.60 -13.63 8.55
N GLY A 49 -19.69 -14.83 7.96
CA GLY A 49 -18.88 -15.99 8.33
C GLY A 49 -17.43 -15.81 7.90
N LEU A 50 -16.60 -15.23 8.78
CA LEU A 50 -15.18 -15.03 8.52
C LEU A 50 -14.36 -16.21 9.05
N SER A 51 -13.52 -16.80 8.19
CA SER A 51 -12.52 -17.78 8.60
C SER A 51 -11.14 -17.12 8.64
N PHE A 52 -10.45 -17.26 9.77
CA PHE A 52 -9.07 -16.79 9.95
C PHE A 52 -8.12 -17.99 9.77
N ASN A 53 -6.99 -17.78 9.07
CA ASN A 53 -5.99 -18.81 8.73
C ASN A 53 -6.42 -19.96 7.80
N PRO A 54 -7.13 -19.73 6.68
CA PRO A 54 -7.28 -20.78 5.68
C PRO A 54 -5.98 -20.98 4.90
N THR A 55 -5.35 -22.15 5.05
CA THR A 55 -4.30 -22.60 4.13
C THR A 55 -4.98 -23.11 2.86
N LEU A 56 -4.83 -22.37 1.77
CA LEU A 56 -5.31 -22.77 0.44
C LEU A 56 -4.11 -23.01 -0.45
N THR A 57 -4.07 -24.20 -1.04
CA THR A 57 -2.94 -24.67 -1.84
C THR A 57 -3.16 -24.52 -3.34
N GLN A 58 -4.41 -24.49 -3.83
CA GLN A 58 -4.72 -24.39 -5.27
C GLN A 58 -6.19 -23.98 -5.51
N GLN A 59 -6.50 -23.32 -6.63
CA GLN A 59 -7.87 -23.01 -7.06
C GLN A 59 -8.18 -23.65 -8.43
N ASP A 60 -9.08 -24.64 -8.45
CA ASP A 60 -9.62 -25.28 -9.66
C ASP A 60 -10.92 -24.59 -10.09
N TRP A 61 -10.97 -24.07 -11.32
CA TRP A 61 -12.16 -23.42 -11.88
C TRP A 61 -12.87 -24.26 -12.96
N LYS A 62 -12.58 -25.57 -13.04
CA LYS A 62 -13.25 -26.54 -13.95
C LYS A 62 -14.46 -27.27 -13.36
N GLY A 63 -15.01 -26.83 -12.23
CA GLY A 63 -16.33 -27.30 -11.77
C GLY A 63 -16.35 -28.67 -11.09
N ARG A 64 -15.23 -29.15 -10.52
CA ARG A 64 -15.25 -30.27 -9.56
C ARG A 64 -14.53 -29.89 -8.28
N TRP A 65 -15.29 -29.54 -7.24
CA TRP A 65 -14.77 -29.46 -5.89
C TRP A 65 -14.36 -30.87 -5.43
N SER A 66 -13.06 -31.12 -5.26
CA SER A 66 -12.61 -32.24 -4.43
C SER A 66 -12.86 -31.89 -2.97
N SER A 67 -13.95 -32.45 -2.44
CA SER A 67 -14.30 -32.56 -1.02
C SER A 67 -14.42 -31.25 -0.22
N LEU A 68 -15.27 -30.32 -0.65
CA LEU A 68 -16.03 -29.47 0.28
C LEU A 68 -17.47 -29.36 -0.26
N GLU A 69 -18.42 -29.76 0.57
CA GLU A 69 -19.88 -29.68 0.32
C GLU A 69 -20.30 -28.33 -0.26
N PRO A 70 -21.29 -28.29 -1.18
CA PRO A 70 -21.80 -27.06 -1.79
C PRO A 70 -22.59 -26.25 -0.76
N SER A 71 -21.89 -25.47 0.06
CA SER A 71 -22.50 -24.54 1.00
C SER A 71 -21.86 -23.15 0.85
N ALA A 72 -22.64 -22.25 0.22
CA ALA A 72 -22.43 -20.81 0.10
C ALA A 72 -21.15 -20.33 -0.60
N GLY A 73 -21.26 -19.25 -1.40
CA GLY A 73 -20.14 -18.64 -2.12
C GLY A 73 -18.96 -18.32 -1.19
N GLN A 74 -17.88 -19.08 -1.32
CA GLN A 74 -16.64 -18.83 -0.59
C GLN A 74 -15.86 -17.72 -1.32
N GLY A 75 -15.80 -16.55 -0.70
CA GLY A 75 -14.89 -15.48 -1.11
C GLY A 75 -13.53 -15.65 -0.44
N PHE A 76 -12.45 -15.52 -1.20
CA PHE A 76 -11.08 -15.55 -0.67
C PHE A 76 -10.39 -14.21 -0.91
N VAL A 77 -9.69 -13.69 0.10
CA VAL A 77 -8.94 -12.44 0.01
C VAL A 77 -7.46 -12.76 -0.16
N ARG A 78 -6.90 -12.52 -1.36
CA ARG A 78 -5.46 -12.55 -1.61
C ARG A 78 -5.02 -11.24 -2.24
N LYS A 79 -3.92 -10.66 -1.73
CA LYS A 79 -3.36 -9.44 -2.32
C LYS A 79 -2.67 -9.73 -3.64
N ARG A 80 -2.56 -8.71 -4.49
CA ARG A 80 -1.91 -8.75 -5.79
C ARG A 80 -0.48 -9.30 -5.78
N SER A 81 0.31 -8.95 -4.76
CA SER A 81 1.69 -9.44 -4.61
C SER A 81 1.78 -10.96 -4.55
N PHE A 82 0.80 -11.64 -3.94
CA PHE A 82 0.69 -13.09 -3.97
C PHE A 82 0.50 -13.60 -5.40
N LEU A 83 -0.35 -12.94 -6.19
CA LEU A 83 -0.58 -13.32 -7.59
C LEU A 83 0.68 -13.12 -8.44
N LYS A 84 1.50 -12.11 -8.17
CA LYS A 84 2.77 -11.92 -8.90
C LYS A 84 3.71 -13.12 -8.80
N GLU A 85 3.76 -13.75 -7.63
CA GLU A 85 4.68 -14.86 -7.35
C GLU A 85 4.09 -16.24 -7.66
N HIS A 86 2.77 -16.38 -7.53
CA HIS A 86 2.12 -17.69 -7.57
C HIS A 86 1.12 -17.85 -8.72
N GLN A 87 0.91 -16.86 -9.59
CA GLN A 87 -0.08 -16.97 -10.69
C GLN A 87 0.10 -18.20 -11.58
N ASP A 88 1.34 -18.66 -11.77
CA ASP A 88 1.66 -19.79 -12.65
C ASP A 88 1.33 -21.15 -12.01
N THR A 89 1.24 -21.21 -10.68
CA THR A 89 1.02 -22.45 -9.92
C THR A 89 -0.32 -22.48 -9.19
N PHE A 90 -0.93 -21.32 -8.94
CA PHE A 90 -2.13 -21.19 -8.12
C PHE A 90 -3.42 -21.50 -8.87
N PHE A 91 -3.51 -21.16 -10.16
CA PHE A 91 -4.70 -21.35 -10.99
C PHE A 91 -4.60 -22.61 -11.83
N GLU A 92 -5.63 -23.45 -11.77
CA GLU A 92 -5.81 -24.55 -12.71
C GLU A 92 -7.19 -24.46 -13.40
N PRO A 93 -7.22 -24.38 -14.75
CA PRO A 93 -6.09 -24.19 -15.66
C PRO A 93 -5.44 -22.79 -15.52
N PRO A 94 -4.23 -22.60 -16.11
CA PRO A 94 -3.50 -21.34 -16.02
C PRO A 94 -4.30 -20.12 -16.49
N LEU A 95 -3.95 -18.95 -15.95
CA LEU A 95 -4.58 -17.69 -16.34
C LEU A 95 -4.40 -17.40 -17.84
N PRO A 96 -5.40 -16.77 -18.50
CA PRO A 96 -5.22 -16.27 -19.85
C PRO A 96 -4.00 -15.35 -19.96
N ALA A 97 -3.25 -15.47 -21.06
CA ALA A 97 -1.97 -14.78 -21.24
C ALA A 97 -2.05 -13.27 -21.00
N LYS A 98 -3.14 -12.61 -21.43
CA LYS A 98 -3.35 -11.16 -21.22
C LYS A 98 -3.48 -10.80 -19.74
N LYS A 99 -4.19 -11.61 -18.94
CA LYS A 99 -4.34 -11.37 -17.50
C LYS A 99 -3.02 -11.65 -16.76
N ALA A 100 -2.31 -12.72 -17.12
CA ALA A 100 -0.99 -13.01 -16.55
C ALA A 100 0.03 -11.90 -16.85
N GLU A 101 0.01 -11.35 -18.06
CA GLU A 101 0.84 -10.21 -18.45
C GLU A 101 0.49 -8.95 -17.65
N ALA A 102 -0.79 -8.63 -17.47
CA ALA A 102 -1.24 -7.51 -16.64
C ALA A 102 -0.78 -7.65 -15.17
N ILE A 103 -0.81 -8.88 -14.62
CA ILE A 103 -0.27 -9.17 -13.29
C ILE A 103 1.24 -8.89 -13.25
N ARG A 104 2.01 -9.24 -14.29
CA ARG A 104 3.46 -8.99 -14.32
C ARG A 104 3.79 -7.50 -14.49
N LYS A 105 3.13 -6.81 -15.42
CA LYS A 105 3.39 -5.41 -15.78
C LYS A 105 3.07 -4.41 -14.68
N LEU A 106 1.91 -4.54 -14.03
CA LEU A 106 1.51 -3.58 -13.01
C LEU A 106 2.53 -3.54 -11.86
N GLY A 107 2.81 -2.34 -11.37
CA GLY A 107 3.69 -2.13 -10.23
C GLY A 107 3.07 -2.66 -8.93
N PHE A 108 3.93 -3.04 -7.98
CA PHE A 108 3.52 -3.22 -6.60
C PHE A 108 4.66 -2.74 -5.73
N GLY A 109 4.45 -1.60 -5.06
CA GLY A 109 5.51 -0.89 -4.37
C GLY A 109 5.53 -1.20 -2.89
N THR A 110 6.61 -0.77 -2.22
CA THR A 110 6.75 -0.82 -0.77
C THR A 110 6.79 0.61 -0.24
N ASN A 111 5.90 0.93 0.71
CA ASN A 111 5.90 2.16 1.48
C ASN A 111 5.67 1.81 2.95
N ASN A 112 6.66 2.06 3.78
CA ASN A 112 6.60 1.84 5.22
C ASN A 112 6.49 3.15 6.01
N LYS A 113 5.92 3.02 7.20
CA LYS A 113 5.88 4.07 8.22
C LYS A 113 6.83 3.72 9.34
N ILE A 114 7.54 4.73 9.86
CA ILE A 114 8.42 4.61 11.03
C ILE A 114 7.95 5.62 12.05
N PHE A 115 7.42 5.14 13.17
CA PHE A 115 6.98 5.94 14.30
C PHE A 115 8.12 6.04 15.30
N LEU A 116 8.49 7.27 15.64
CA LEU A 116 9.53 7.60 16.59
C LEU A 116 8.89 8.31 17.78
N GLU A 117 8.99 7.72 18.96
CA GLU A 117 8.50 8.31 20.20
C GLU A 117 9.63 9.08 20.89
N PHE A 118 9.31 10.27 21.40
CA PHE A 118 10.22 11.12 22.15
C PHE A 118 9.68 11.36 23.56
N GLU A 119 10.59 11.48 24.51
CA GLU A 119 10.26 11.86 25.89
C GLU A 119 9.73 13.31 25.95
N GLU A 120 10.36 14.20 25.18
CA GLU A 120 9.98 15.60 25.07
C GLU A 120 9.99 16.03 23.58
N PRO A 121 9.04 16.85 23.12
CA PRO A 121 9.01 17.31 21.76
C PRO A 121 10.14 18.33 21.55
N PHE A 122 10.95 18.15 20.51
CA PHE A 122 11.95 19.14 20.09
C PHE A 122 11.43 20.13 19.04
N TRP A 123 10.21 19.90 18.54
CA TRP A 123 9.54 20.70 17.53
C TRP A 123 8.56 21.69 18.17
N GLU A 124 8.23 22.75 17.43
CA GLU A 124 7.28 23.77 17.87
C GLU A 124 5.85 23.20 18.02
N PRO A 125 5.02 23.73 18.94
CA PRO A 125 3.65 23.27 19.15
C PRO A 125 2.74 23.33 17.91
N ASP A 126 3.01 24.24 16.96
CA ASP A 126 2.25 24.39 15.70
C ASP A 126 2.85 23.59 14.54
N CYS A 127 3.90 22.80 14.78
CA CYS A 127 4.56 22.01 13.76
C CYS A 127 3.72 20.78 13.39
N GLN A 128 3.32 20.67 12.13
CA GLN A 128 2.63 19.49 11.60
C GLN A 128 3.56 18.58 10.79
N PHE A 129 4.54 19.17 10.11
CA PHE A 129 5.44 18.45 9.21
C PHE A 129 6.88 18.93 9.33
N ILE A 130 7.80 17.98 9.31
CA ILE A 130 9.24 18.19 9.18
C ILE A 130 9.66 17.56 7.86
N GLN A 131 9.90 18.39 6.84
CA GLN A 131 10.34 17.93 5.52
C GLN A 131 11.86 17.80 5.48
N VAL A 132 12.36 16.75 4.83
CA VAL A 132 13.80 16.51 4.67
C VAL A 132 14.16 16.63 3.20
N VAL A 133 15.01 17.59 2.87
CA VAL A 133 15.49 17.83 1.51
C VAL A 133 16.99 17.60 1.46
N TRP A 134 17.42 16.74 0.54
CA TRP A 134 18.83 16.41 0.34
C TRP A 134 19.40 17.22 -0.83
N GLU A 135 20.47 17.99 -0.59
CA GLU A 135 21.09 18.84 -1.62
C GLU A 135 21.86 18.03 -2.68
N ASP A 136 22.32 16.83 -2.33
CA ASP A 136 23.23 16.01 -3.13
C ASP A 136 22.53 14.91 -3.94
N THR A 137 21.20 14.90 -3.96
CA THR A 137 20.42 13.93 -4.74
C THR A 137 19.90 14.56 -6.03
N SER A 138 20.60 14.34 -7.14
CA SER A 138 20.01 14.54 -8.47
C SER A 138 19.18 13.30 -8.84
N PRO A 139 17.91 13.45 -9.26
CA PRO A 139 17.11 12.33 -9.76
C PRO A 139 17.66 11.73 -11.06
N LEU A 140 18.66 12.36 -11.67
CA LEU A 140 19.30 11.95 -12.93
C LEU A 140 20.66 11.28 -12.71
N GLN A 141 21.13 11.16 -11.47
CA GLN A 141 22.41 10.52 -11.16
C GLN A 141 22.19 9.31 -10.27
N ASP A 142 22.67 8.16 -10.73
CA ASP A 142 22.81 6.98 -9.88
C ASP A 142 23.83 7.31 -8.80
N SER A 143 23.37 7.36 -7.54
CA SER A 143 24.25 7.51 -6.40
C SER A 143 25.13 6.26 -6.31
N PRO A 144 26.47 6.36 -6.40
CA PRO A 144 27.37 5.21 -6.32
C PRO A 144 27.45 4.60 -4.91
N LEU A 145 26.72 5.19 -3.95
CA LEU A 145 26.73 4.79 -2.55
C LEU A 145 25.82 3.60 -2.30
N SER A 146 26.24 2.75 -1.38
CA SER A 146 25.47 1.57 -0.96
C SER A 146 24.12 1.97 -0.35
N LEU A 147 23.14 1.05 -0.37
CA LEU A 147 21.87 1.26 0.32
C LEU A 147 22.07 1.46 1.83
N GLN A 148 23.10 0.82 2.41
CA GLN A 148 23.47 0.98 3.82
C GLN A 148 23.72 2.46 4.19
N ASP A 149 24.36 3.21 3.29
CA ASP A 149 24.73 4.60 3.54
C ASP A 149 23.66 5.61 3.12
N THR A 150 22.64 5.19 2.37
CA THR A 150 21.72 6.11 1.68
C THR A 150 20.24 5.79 1.82
N TRP A 151 19.85 4.72 2.49
CA TRP A 151 18.44 4.33 2.57
C TRP A 151 17.55 5.45 3.14
N PHE A 152 18.04 6.15 4.16
CA PHE A 152 17.32 7.27 4.80
C PHE A 152 17.14 8.47 3.86
N LYS A 153 17.86 8.56 2.74
CA LYS A 153 17.68 9.64 1.76
C LYS A 153 16.33 9.57 1.02
N LYS A 154 15.63 8.43 1.08
CA LYS A 154 14.26 8.28 0.55
C LYS A 154 13.17 8.50 1.58
N LEU A 155 13.51 9.04 2.76
CA LEU A 155 12.53 9.60 3.67
C LEU A 155 11.88 10.81 3.00
N ILE A 156 10.55 10.80 2.93
CA ILE A 156 9.78 11.93 2.40
C ILE A 156 9.73 13.06 3.43
N GLY A 157 9.70 12.71 4.71
CA GLY A 157 9.62 13.63 5.84
C GLY A 157 8.97 12.96 7.04
N PHE A 158 8.70 13.76 8.07
CA PHE A 158 8.04 13.35 9.29
C PHE A 158 6.74 14.13 9.47
N LEU A 159 5.65 13.40 9.69
CA LEU A 159 4.39 13.95 10.18
C LEU A 159 4.44 13.97 11.71
N VAL A 160 4.13 15.12 12.31
CA VAL A 160 3.89 15.21 13.76
C VAL A 160 2.50 14.66 14.03
N LEU A 161 2.42 13.59 14.82
CA LEU A 161 1.13 13.04 15.22
C LEU A 161 0.55 13.87 16.38
N PRO A 162 -0.79 13.99 16.48
CA PRO A 162 -1.43 14.57 17.65
C PRO A 162 -0.90 13.91 18.92
N SER A 163 -0.51 14.73 19.90
CA SER A 163 -0.07 14.19 21.19
C SER A 163 -1.25 13.50 21.86
N PHE A 164 -1.04 12.25 22.25
CA PHE A 164 -1.97 11.48 23.05
C PHE A 164 -1.30 11.22 24.40
N GLU A 165 -1.90 11.70 25.47
CA GLU A 165 -1.30 11.73 26.80
C GLU A 165 0.09 12.42 26.78
N SER A 166 1.12 11.78 27.34
CA SER A 166 2.50 12.28 27.38
C SER A 166 3.38 11.71 26.25
N SER A 167 2.81 11.12 25.20
CA SER A 167 3.59 10.56 24.08
C SER A 167 3.72 11.58 22.94
N HIS A 168 4.97 11.85 22.54
CA HIS A 168 5.32 12.75 21.44
C HIS A 168 5.86 11.95 20.27
N VAL A 169 5.09 11.85 19.17
CA VAL A 169 5.40 10.90 18.08
C VAL A 169 5.59 11.59 16.74
N LEU A 170 6.70 11.25 16.07
CA LEU A 170 6.92 11.55 14.66
C LEU A 170 6.65 10.30 13.81
N CYS A 171 5.89 10.43 12.73
CA CYS A 171 5.68 9.39 11.73
C CYS A 171 6.47 9.72 10.45
N ALA A 172 7.56 9.00 10.21
CA ALA A 172 8.33 9.08 8.98
C ALA A 172 7.75 8.17 7.90
N PHE A 173 7.84 8.60 6.64
CA PHE A 173 7.43 7.80 5.47
C PHE A 173 8.66 7.46 4.62
N ILE A 174 8.79 6.19 4.24
CA ILE A 174 9.86 5.70 3.39
C ILE A 174 9.30 4.77 2.30
N ALA A 175 9.78 4.92 1.07
CA ALA A 175 9.31 4.15 -0.07
C ALA A 175 10.45 3.56 -0.92
N GLY A 176 10.11 2.58 -1.76
CA GLY A 176 11.02 1.95 -2.72
C GLY A 176 11.98 0.93 -2.10
N LEU A 177 13.07 0.63 -2.81
CA LEU A 177 14.08 -0.35 -2.36
C LEU A 177 14.72 0.03 -1.02
N GLN A 178 14.81 1.32 -0.72
CA GLN A 178 15.29 1.83 0.56
C GLN A 178 14.33 1.47 1.72
N SER A 179 13.02 1.42 1.45
CA SER A 179 12.04 0.93 2.42
C SER A 179 12.21 -0.56 2.67
N GLU A 180 12.50 -1.34 1.64
CA GLU A 180 12.72 -2.79 1.74
C GLU A 180 14.02 -3.10 2.49
N PHE A 181 15.10 -2.37 2.19
CA PHE A 181 16.35 -2.43 2.94
C PHE A 181 16.15 -2.04 4.41
N MET A 182 15.36 -0.99 4.69
CA MET A 182 15.05 -0.61 6.07
C MET A 182 14.40 -1.75 6.85
N GLU A 183 13.57 -2.61 6.22
CA GLU A 183 12.96 -3.76 6.91
C GLU A 183 13.99 -4.79 7.41
N THR A 184 15.18 -4.86 6.80
CA THR A 184 16.23 -5.83 7.18
C THR A 184 17.08 -5.35 8.35
N LEU A 185 17.06 -4.05 8.67
CA LEU A 185 17.82 -3.46 9.77
C LEU A 185 17.20 -3.81 11.13
N SER A 186 17.98 -3.71 12.21
CA SER A 186 17.47 -3.74 13.59
C SER A 186 16.76 -2.43 13.98
N ASP A 187 16.01 -2.44 15.07
CA ASP A 187 15.34 -1.24 15.57
C ASP A 187 16.38 -0.20 16.05
N GLU A 188 17.49 -0.65 16.64
CA GLU A 188 18.61 0.19 17.06
C GLU A 188 19.30 0.87 15.87
N GLU A 189 19.55 0.14 14.78
CA GLU A 189 20.16 0.70 13.56
C GLU A 189 19.27 1.78 12.95
N VAL A 190 17.95 1.56 12.92
CA VAL A 190 16.98 2.55 12.44
C VAL A 190 16.95 3.78 13.35
N LEU A 191 16.89 3.58 14.68
CA LEU A 191 16.91 4.68 15.66
C LEU A 191 18.17 5.52 15.54
N LEU A 192 19.34 4.90 15.45
CA LEU A 192 20.62 5.59 15.30
C LEU A 192 20.65 6.40 14.00
N SER A 193 20.23 5.79 12.89
CA SER A 193 20.20 6.46 11.58
C SER A 193 19.26 7.67 11.58
N LEU A 194 18.02 7.50 12.07
CA LEU A 194 17.04 8.58 12.08
C LEU A 194 17.37 9.68 13.09
N THR A 195 17.99 9.33 14.22
CA THR A 195 18.53 10.33 15.16
C THR A 195 19.60 11.18 14.48
N GLN A 196 20.51 10.58 13.71
CA GLN A 196 21.51 11.33 12.95
C GLN A 196 20.88 12.22 11.88
N VAL A 197 19.85 11.73 11.17
CA VAL A 197 19.10 12.54 10.21
C VAL A 197 18.47 13.75 10.91
N LEU A 198 17.76 13.54 12.02
CA LEU A 198 17.10 14.61 12.76
C LEU A 198 18.10 15.63 13.32
N ARG A 199 19.24 15.19 13.87
CA ARG A 199 20.33 16.08 14.31
C ARG A 199 20.88 16.94 13.18
N ARG A 200 21.08 16.36 11.98
CA ARG A 200 21.55 17.10 10.80
C ARG A 200 20.51 18.11 10.32
N VAL A 201 19.25 17.66 10.20
CA VAL A 201 18.15 18.49 9.69
C VAL A 201 17.84 19.65 10.63
N THR A 202 17.86 19.42 11.94
CA THR A 202 17.62 20.47 12.96
C THR A 202 18.85 21.34 13.25
N GLY A 203 20.04 20.95 12.80
CA GLY A 203 21.30 21.60 13.17
C GLY A 203 21.67 21.43 14.65
N ASN A 204 20.97 20.56 15.40
CA ASN A 204 21.21 20.32 16.82
C ASN A 204 21.91 18.96 17.03
N PRO A 205 23.24 18.92 17.23
CA PRO A 205 23.96 17.66 17.44
C PRO A 205 23.65 16.97 18.78
N GLN A 206 23.08 17.70 19.74
CA GLN A 206 22.74 17.20 21.07
C GLN A 206 21.27 16.74 21.19
N LEU A 207 20.50 16.77 20.09
CA LEU A 207 19.12 16.30 20.07
C LEU A 207 19.05 14.84 20.61
N PRO A 208 18.25 14.57 21.65
CA PRO A 208 18.11 13.23 22.21
C PRO A 208 17.61 12.23 21.17
N ALA A 209 18.07 10.98 21.26
CA ALA A 209 17.52 9.92 20.44
C ALA A 209 16.04 9.68 20.80
N ALA A 210 15.27 9.19 19.84
CA ALA A 210 13.93 8.70 20.13
C ALA A 210 13.99 7.56 21.16
N LYS A 211 13.03 7.56 22.09
CA LYS A 211 12.88 6.59 23.16
C LYS A 211 12.57 5.19 22.63
N SER A 212 11.71 5.14 21.62
CA SER A 212 11.26 3.89 21.00
C SER A 212 10.98 4.09 19.51
N VAL A 213 10.99 2.97 18.76
CA VAL A 213 10.61 2.94 17.36
C VAL A 213 9.57 1.85 17.12
N LEU A 214 8.56 2.16 16.33
CA LEU A 214 7.65 1.18 15.74
C LEU A 214 7.66 1.37 14.24
N ARG A 215 7.79 0.28 13.47
CA ARG A 215 7.86 0.37 12.01
C ARG A 215 7.03 -0.71 11.33
N SER A 216 6.41 -0.35 10.23
CA SER A 216 5.76 -1.34 9.37
C SER A 216 6.79 -2.11 8.56
N ARG A 217 6.44 -3.36 8.21
CA ARG A 217 7.23 -4.23 7.35
C ARG A 217 6.36 -4.87 6.27
N TRP A 218 5.78 -4.03 5.41
CA TRP A 218 4.79 -4.48 4.44
C TRP A 218 5.36 -5.43 3.38
N HIS A 219 6.64 -5.27 3.02
CA HIS A 219 7.31 -6.11 2.02
C HIS A 219 7.56 -7.52 2.53
N SER A 220 8.12 -7.67 3.74
CA SER A 220 8.40 -8.98 4.33
C SER A 220 7.16 -9.65 4.93
N ALA A 221 6.06 -8.90 5.14
CA ALA A 221 4.82 -9.48 5.65
C ALA A 221 4.20 -10.48 4.64
N PRO A 222 3.95 -11.74 5.05
CA PRO A 222 3.69 -12.86 4.14
C PRO A 222 2.38 -12.73 3.33
N TYR A 223 1.40 -12.00 3.87
CA TYR A 223 0.09 -11.81 3.25
C TYR A 223 0.00 -10.54 2.41
N THR A 224 0.95 -9.62 2.56
CA THR A 224 0.92 -8.33 1.85
C THR A 224 2.04 -8.19 0.84
N ARG A 225 3.24 -8.69 1.11
CA ARG A 225 4.39 -8.72 0.19
C ARG A 225 4.57 -7.42 -0.60
N GLY A 226 4.43 -6.30 0.11
CA GLY A 226 4.40 -4.93 -0.39
C GLY A 226 3.18 -4.16 0.14
N SER A 227 3.06 -2.91 -0.30
CA SER A 227 2.06 -1.96 0.18
C SER A 227 0.82 -1.90 -0.74
N TYR A 228 0.97 -1.30 -1.92
CA TYR A 228 -0.11 -1.07 -2.88
C TYR A 228 0.40 -1.00 -4.33
N SER A 229 -0.52 -1.10 -5.28
CA SER A 229 -0.22 -1.09 -6.72
C SER A 229 0.27 0.27 -7.23
N TYR A 230 0.87 0.29 -8.43
CA TYR A 230 1.10 1.52 -9.19
C TYR A 230 1.20 1.18 -10.67
N VAL A 231 1.01 2.16 -11.55
CA VAL A 231 1.22 1.96 -13.00
C VAL A 231 2.72 2.07 -13.26
N ALA A 232 3.39 0.94 -13.43
CA ALA A 232 4.83 0.88 -13.71
C ALA A 232 5.13 1.29 -15.16
N VAL A 233 6.39 1.59 -15.45
CA VAL A 233 6.85 1.82 -16.83
C VAL A 233 6.53 0.59 -17.67
N GLY A 234 5.83 0.79 -18.81
CA GLY A 234 5.36 -0.29 -19.67
C GLY A 234 4.00 -0.89 -19.29
N SER A 235 3.37 -0.43 -18.20
CA SER A 235 1.99 -0.73 -17.81
C SER A 235 1.06 0.44 -18.15
N THR A 236 -0.24 0.17 -18.23
CA THR A 236 -1.28 1.18 -18.48
C THR A 236 -2.51 0.95 -17.62
N GLY A 237 -3.46 1.89 -17.64
CA GLY A 237 -4.76 1.71 -16.98
C GLY A 237 -5.53 0.48 -17.50
N ASP A 238 -5.26 0.03 -18.73
CA ASP A 238 -5.92 -1.15 -19.29
C ASP A 238 -5.51 -2.44 -18.57
N ASP A 239 -4.32 -2.47 -17.96
CA ASP A 239 -3.91 -3.60 -17.12
C ASP A 239 -4.77 -3.70 -15.85
N LEU A 240 -5.25 -2.58 -15.29
CA LEU A 240 -6.18 -2.58 -14.15
C LEU A 240 -7.56 -3.10 -14.56
N ASP A 241 -8.01 -2.77 -15.77
CA ASP A 241 -9.26 -3.31 -16.31
C ASP A 241 -9.14 -4.81 -16.58
N LEU A 242 -8.01 -5.27 -17.12
CA LEU A 242 -7.72 -6.70 -17.30
C LEU A 242 -7.68 -7.44 -15.95
N MET A 243 -7.13 -6.83 -14.90
CA MET A 243 -7.18 -7.40 -13.54
C MET A 243 -8.63 -7.61 -13.09
N ALA A 244 -9.51 -6.64 -13.35
CA ALA A 244 -10.93 -6.68 -12.98
C ALA A 244 -11.79 -7.65 -13.80
N GLN A 245 -11.30 -8.15 -14.94
CA GLN A 245 -12.10 -9.06 -15.78
C GLN A 245 -12.34 -10.41 -15.09
N PRO A 246 -13.58 -10.93 -15.10
CA PRO A 246 -13.87 -12.26 -14.57
C PRO A 246 -13.23 -13.35 -15.45
N LEU A 247 -13.13 -14.56 -14.90
CA LEU A 247 -12.78 -15.77 -15.65
C LEU A 247 -13.95 -16.76 -15.60
N PRO A 248 -14.25 -17.51 -16.68
CA PRO A 248 -13.68 -17.35 -18.02
C PRO A 248 -14.15 -16.03 -18.68
N ALA A 249 -13.32 -15.46 -19.55
CA ALA A 249 -13.59 -14.16 -20.18
C ALA A 249 -14.65 -14.22 -21.29
N ASP A 250 -14.95 -15.41 -21.81
CA ASP A 250 -15.84 -15.62 -22.95
C ASP A 250 -17.32 -15.72 -22.56
N GLY A 251 -17.66 -15.61 -21.27
CA GLY A 251 -19.04 -15.50 -20.80
C GLY A 251 -19.93 -16.67 -21.23
N THR A 252 -19.35 -17.81 -21.58
CA THR A 252 -20.10 -19.00 -21.95
C THR A 252 -20.90 -19.44 -20.72
N GLY A 253 -22.22 -19.24 -20.79
CA GLY A 253 -23.15 -19.15 -19.64
C GLY A 253 -23.39 -20.43 -18.84
N THR A 254 -22.45 -21.37 -18.86
CA THR A 254 -22.54 -22.67 -18.19
C THR A 254 -21.41 -22.93 -17.20
N GLN A 255 -20.40 -22.05 -17.09
CA GLN A 255 -19.22 -22.29 -16.24
C GLN A 255 -19.13 -21.35 -15.03
N LEU A 256 -18.62 -21.89 -13.91
CA LEU A 256 -18.31 -21.14 -12.69
C LEU A 256 -17.39 -19.95 -13.00
N GLN A 257 -17.73 -18.78 -12.47
CA GLN A 257 -16.93 -17.57 -12.65
C GLN A 257 -16.00 -17.30 -11.46
N VAL A 258 -14.75 -16.95 -11.76
CA VAL A 258 -13.79 -16.37 -10.80
C VAL A 258 -13.79 -14.87 -10.98
N LEU A 259 -14.16 -14.15 -9.92
CA LEU A 259 -14.22 -12.70 -9.87
C LEU A 259 -13.01 -12.11 -9.14
N PHE A 260 -12.66 -10.87 -9.48
CA PHE A 260 -11.47 -10.20 -8.98
C PHE A 260 -11.83 -8.83 -8.42
N ALA A 261 -11.71 -8.70 -7.10
CA ALA A 261 -11.87 -7.44 -6.37
C ALA A 261 -10.56 -7.05 -5.67
N GLY A 262 -10.51 -5.82 -5.17
CA GLY A 262 -9.37 -5.23 -4.47
C GLY A 262 -8.84 -3.99 -5.19
N GLU A 263 -8.00 -3.22 -4.48
CA GLU A 263 -7.49 -1.92 -4.95
C GLU A 263 -6.88 -2.00 -6.37
N ALA A 264 -6.15 -3.08 -6.67
CA ALA A 264 -5.49 -3.25 -7.96
C ALA A 264 -6.42 -3.70 -9.10
N THR A 265 -7.73 -3.59 -8.91
CA THR A 265 -8.76 -3.88 -9.92
C THR A 265 -9.60 -2.64 -10.23
N HIS A 266 -9.27 -1.48 -9.67
CA HIS A 266 -10.03 -0.24 -9.90
C HIS A 266 -9.20 0.77 -10.69
N ARG A 267 -9.49 0.96 -11.98
CA ARG A 267 -8.74 1.85 -12.88
C ARG A 267 -8.51 3.26 -12.34
N THR A 268 -9.54 3.84 -11.75
CA THR A 268 -9.53 5.25 -11.31
C THR A 268 -8.98 5.49 -9.90
N PHE A 269 -9.14 4.51 -9.01
CA PHE A 269 -8.90 4.65 -7.57
C PHE A 269 -8.02 3.53 -7.02
N TYR A 270 -7.11 2.99 -7.84
CA TYR A 270 -6.13 2.01 -7.40
C TYR A 270 -5.27 2.58 -6.24
N SER A 271 -4.74 1.69 -5.42
CA SER A 271 -3.91 2.02 -4.24
C SER A 271 -4.65 2.71 -3.09
N THR A 272 -5.97 2.66 -3.09
CA THR A 272 -6.80 3.28 -2.06
C THR A 272 -7.78 2.29 -1.43
N THR A 273 -8.16 2.56 -0.19
CA THR A 273 -9.20 1.80 0.52
C THR A 273 -10.56 1.94 -0.15
N HIS A 274 -10.94 3.14 -0.61
CA HIS A 274 -12.22 3.35 -1.29
C HIS A 274 -12.27 2.66 -2.66
N GLY A 275 -11.16 2.62 -3.40
CA GLY A 275 -11.08 1.82 -4.63
C GLY A 275 -11.27 0.32 -4.36
N ALA A 276 -10.69 -0.20 -3.27
CA ALA A 276 -10.94 -1.58 -2.83
C ALA A 276 -12.42 -1.81 -2.49
N LEU A 277 -13.05 -0.91 -1.73
CA LEU A 277 -14.48 -1.00 -1.41
C LEU A 277 -15.36 -1.02 -2.66
N LEU A 278 -15.17 -0.05 -3.55
CA LEU A 278 -15.94 0.07 -4.80
C LEU A 278 -15.76 -1.15 -5.70
N SER A 279 -14.55 -1.70 -5.78
CA SER A 279 -14.33 -2.94 -6.52
C SER A 279 -15.04 -4.15 -5.88
N GLY A 280 -15.17 -4.18 -4.56
CA GLY A 280 -15.93 -5.21 -3.85
C GLY A 280 -17.43 -5.15 -4.18
N TRP A 281 -18.02 -3.96 -4.17
CA TRP A 281 -19.41 -3.75 -4.61
C TRP A 281 -19.61 -4.15 -6.06
N ARG A 282 -18.69 -3.76 -6.95
CA ARG A 282 -18.72 -4.15 -8.37
C ARG A 282 -18.78 -5.67 -8.57
N GLU A 283 -17.97 -6.44 -7.85
CA GLU A 283 -18.00 -7.90 -7.98
C GLU A 283 -19.22 -8.53 -7.28
N ALA A 284 -19.73 -7.93 -6.20
CA ALA A 284 -20.97 -8.37 -5.57
C ALA A 284 -22.18 -8.21 -6.52
N ASP A 285 -22.29 -7.08 -7.20
CA ASP A 285 -23.34 -6.83 -8.19
C ASP A 285 -23.26 -7.80 -9.36
N ARG A 286 -22.03 -8.14 -9.82
CA ARG A 286 -21.83 -9.19 -10.84
C ARG A 286 -22.33 -10.55 -10.38
N LEU A 287 -22.04 -10.96 -9.14
CA LEU A 287 -22.54 -12.23 -8.60
C LEU A 287 -24.06 -12.27 -8.53
N ILE A 288 -24.69 -11.19 -8.06
CA ILE A 288 -26.15 -11.08 -7.98
C ILE A 288 -26.76 -11.21 -9.39
N GLY A 289 -26.26 -10.46 -10.37
CA GLY A 289 -26.77 -10.51 -11.74
C GLY A 289 -26.62 -11.88 -12.41
N LEU A 290 -25.53 -12.62 -12.11
CA LEU A 290 -25.35 -14.00 -12.58
C LEU A 290 -26.39 -14.94 -11.97
N TRP A 291 -26.66 -14.81 -10.68
CA TRP A 291 -27.62 -15.66 -9.97
C TRP A 291 -29.06 -15.43 -10.47
N ASP A 292 -29.46 -14.17 -10.62
CA ASP A 292 -30.78 -13.80 -11.11
C ASP A 292 -31.01 -14.33 -12.54
N SER A 293 -30.01 -14.20 -13.41
CA SER A 293 -30.07 -14.72 -14.79
C SER A 293 -30.24 -16.25 -14.84
N GLN A 294 -29.57 -16.98 -13.93
CA GLN A 294 -29.72 -18.44 -13.82
C GLN A 294 -31.11 -18.84 -13.27
N ALA A 295 -31.64 -18.08 -12.31
CA ALA A 295 -32.98 -18.30 -11.76
C ALA A 295 -34.09 -18.06 -12.81
N GLU A 296 -33.91 -17.09 -13.72
CA GLU A 296 -34.84 -16.86 -14.83
C GLU A 296 -34.78 -17.96 -15.90
N GLN A 297 -33.60 -18.47 -16.23
CA GLN A 297 -33.43 -19.55 -17.22
C GLN A 297 -33.99 -20.90 -16.73
N SER A 298 -34.04 -21.13 -15.43
CA SER A 298 -34.53 -22.37 -14.81
C SER A 298 -36.05 -22.39 -14.59
N ARG A 299 -36.76 -21.27 -14.81
CA ARG A 299 -38.23 -21.26 -14.83
C ARG A 299 -38.75 -21.86 -16.14
N PRO A 300 -39.67 -22.84 -16.10
CA PRO A 300 -40.29 -23.37 -17.31
C PRO A 300 -41.03 -22.25 -18.03
N ARG A 301 -40.73 -22.07 -19.32
CA ARG A 301 -41.51 -21.17 -20.20
C ARG A 301 -42.90 -21.81 -20.37
N LEU A 302 -43.92 -21.17 -19.80
CA LEU A 302 -45.33 -21.52 -20.00
C LEU A 302 -45.78 -21.21 -21.42
#